data_AF-A0A2D9RG28-F1
#
_entry.id   AF-A0A2D9RG28-F1
#
_cell.length_a   1.000
_cell.length_b   1.000
_cell.length_c   1.000
_cell.angle_alpha   90.00
_cell.angle_beta   90.00
_cell.angle_gamma   90.00
#
_symmetry.space_group_name_H-M   'P 1'
#
loop_
_entity.id
_entity.type
_entity.pdbx_description
1 polymer ?
#
loop_
_entity_poly.entity_id
_entity_poly.type
_entity_poly.pdbx_seq_one_letter_code
_entity_poly.pdbx_strand_id
1 'polypeptide(L)'
;MIILGLVALFLLWAGLIVWTYFGVKAEARKVYAAALQRGEFPATEPYEPFETAYLKTSILRVSIYRWLASVTAVIALPIVVWLLNTLWVRLYYLTSADGVFAEGTLIHSFYLAVGCMLGLVLVAGVYARAYHKGRKTNFEVEWADEKQRLATN
;
A
#
# COMPACT_ATOMS: atom_id res chain seq x y z
N MET A 1 -2.78 -24.98 -8.50
CA MET A 1 -2.94 -24.02 -9.62
C MET A 1 -3.31 -22.61 -9.14
N ILE A 2 -4.28 -22.44 -8.23
CA ILE A 2 -4.74 -21.11 -7.76
C ILE A 2 -3.62 -20.27 -7.11
N ILE A 3 -2.81 -20.87 -6.23
CA ILE A 3 -1.70 -20.16 -5.54
C ILE A 3 -0.68 -19.63 -6.55
N LEU A 4 -0.27 -20.44 -7.53
CA LEU A 4 0.66 -20.03 -8.57
C LEU A 4 0.08 -18.89 -9.43
N GLY A 5 -1.22 -18.94 -9.73
CA GLY A 5 -1.91 -17.84 -10.43
C GLY A 5 -1.91 -16.53 -9.64
N LEU A 6 -2.16 -16.59 -8.32
CA LEU A 6 -2.08 -15.42 -7.44
C LEU A 6 -0.66 -14.84 -7.39
N VAL A 7 0.35 -15.71 -7.26
CA VAL A 7 1.75 -15.29 -7.26
C VAL A 7 2.10 -14.61 -8.59
N ALA A 8 1.75 -15.21 -9.72
CA ALA A 8 1.98 -14.64 -11.05
C ALA A 8 1.31 -13.26 -11.22
N LEU A 9 0.08 -13.10 -10.72
CA LEU A 9 -0.64 -11.82 -10.74
C LEU A 9 0.09 -10.74 -9.94
N PHE A 10 0.55 -11.06 -8.73
CA PHE A 10 1.29 -10.09 -7.90
C PHE A 10 2.65 -9.74 -8.49
N LEU A 11 3.34 -10.70 -9.10
CA LEU A 11 4.61 -10.46 -9.80
C LEU A 11 4.41 -9.58 -11.03
N LEU A 12 3.36 -9.84 -11.82
CA LEU A 12 3.01 -8.99 -12.97
C LEU A 12 2.70 -7.56 -12.50
N TRP A 13 1.89 -7.40 -11.45
CA TRP A 13 1.57 -6.08 -10.91
C TRP A 13 2.81 -5.35 -10.36
N ALA A 14 3.71 -6.07 -9.68
CA ALA A 14 5.00 -5.52 -9.26
C ALA A 14 5.84 -5.07 -10.47
N GLY A 15 5.86 -5.85 -11.55
CA GLY A 15 6.49 -5.47 -12.82
C GLY A 15 5.90 -4.20 -13.42
N LEU A 16 4.57 -4.03 -13.39
CA LEU A 16 3.91 -2.80 -13.86
C LEU A 16 4.26 -1.59 -13.00
N ILE A 17 4.45 -1.77 -11.69
CA ILE A 17 4.93 -0.70 -10.79
C ILE A 17 6.35 -0.30 -11.17
N VAL A 18 7.24 -1.26 -11.41
CA VAL A 18 8.62 -1.01 -11.86
C VAL A 18 8.64 -0.29 -13.21
N TRP A 19 7.80 -0.72 -14.16
CA TRP A 19 7.63 -0.04 -15.44
C TRP A 19 7.19 1.41 -15.26
N THR A 20 6.20 1.64 -14.40
CA THR A 20 5.69 2.99 -14.09
C THR A 20 6.77 3.85 -13.44
N TYR A 21 7.60 3.29 -12.56
CA TYR A 21 8.73 4.00 -11.94
C TYR A 21 9.69 4.55 -13.00
N PHE A 22 10.11 3.72 -13.97
CA PHE A 22 10.96 4.18 -15.05
C PHE A 22 10.28 5.23 -15.95
N GLY A 23 8.97 5.09 -16.19
CA GLY A 23 8.17 6.08 -16.90
C GLY A 23 8.17 7.44 -16.21
N VAL A 24 7.86 7.49 -14.91
CA VAL A 24 7.83 8.71 -14.10
C VAL A 24 9.22 9.36 -14.03
N LYS A 25 10.28 8.56 -13.92
CA LYS A 25 11.67 9.07 -13.94
C LYS A 25 12.02 9.73 -15.28
N ALA A 26 11.64 9.10 -16.40
CA ALA A 26 11.84 9.67 -17.72
C ALA A 26 11.03 10.97 -17.92
N GLU A 27 9.81 11.04 -17.37
CA GLU A 27 8.97 12.24 -17.38
C GLU A 27 9.59 13.36 -16.56
N ALA A 28 10.04 13.08 -15.34
CA ALA A 28 10.71 14.06 -14.47
C ALA A 28 11.90 14.72 -15.18
N ARG A 29 12.69 13.96 -15.94
CA ARG A 29 13.80 14.50 -16.73
C ARG A 29 13.35 15.48 -17.80
N LYS A 30 12.26 15.17 -18.50
CA LYS A 30 11.68 16.06 -19.53
C LYS A 30 11.15 17.34 -18.92
N VAL A 31 10.43 17.24 -17.80
CA VAL A 31 9.89 18.41 -17.08
C VAL A 31 11.02 19.30 -16.57
N TYR A 32 12.05 18.73 -15.96
CA TYR A 32 13.22 19.48 -15.50
C TYR A 32 13.95 20.21 -16.64
N ALA A 33 14.19 19.52 -17.77
CA ALA A 33 14.82 20.14 -18.94
C ALA A 33 13.98 21.29 -19.52
N ALA A 34 12.66 21.13 -19.56
CA ALA A 34 11.76 22.18 -20.01
C ALA A 34 11.75 23.40 -19.07
N ALA A 35 11.76 23.17 -17.76
CA ALA A 35 11.78 24.23 -16.75
C ALA A 35 13.11 25.01 -16.74
N LEU A 36 14.24 24.32 -16.97
CA LEU A 36 15.54 24.95 -17.22
C LEU A 36 15.51 25.86 -18.46
N GLN A 37 14.94 25.38 -19.57
CA GLN A 37 14.82 26.17 -20.80
C GLN A 37 13.94 27.41 -20.63
N ARG A 38 12.95 27.35 -19.73
CA ARG A 38 12.07 28.48 -19.38
C ARG A 38 12.69 29.45 -18.38
N GLY A 39 13.83 29.10 -17.77
CA GLY A 39 14.47 29.93 -16.75
C GLY A 39 13.69 29.98 -15.43
N GLU A 40 12.89 28.95 -15.12
CA GLU A 40 12.12 28.89 -13.86
C GLU A 40 13.04 28.77 -12.62
N PHE A 41 14.28 28.32 -12.79
CA PHE A 41 15.30 28.20 -11.75
C PHE A 41 16.73 28.27 -12.32
N PRO A 42 17.77 28.49 -11.47
CA PRO A 42 19.15 28.64 -11.91
C PRO A 42 19.67 27.43 -12.71
N ALA A 43 20.52 27.67 -13.71
CA ALA A 43 21.12 26.60 -14.52
C ALA A 43 22.03 25.64 -13.73
N THR A 44 22.41 26.02 -12.51
CA THR A 44 23.23 25.23 -11.58
C THR A 44 22.40 24.38 -10.62
N GLU A 45 21.07 24.42 -10.71
CA GLU A 45 20.17 23.71 -9.80
C GLU A 45 20.34 22.17 -9.95
N PRO A 46 20.57 21.41 -8.88
CA PRO A 46 20.77 19.96 -8.98
C PRO A 46 19.49 19.21 -9.39
N TYR A 47 19.62 18.26 -10.32
CA TYR A 47 18.50 17.43 -10.81
C TYR A 47 17.99 16.40 -9.79
N GLU A 48 18.89 15.85 -8.95
CA GLU A 48 18.58 14.80 -7.99
C GLU A 48 17.46 15.13 -6.98
N PRO A 49 17.43 16.31 -6.34
CA PRO A 49 16.31 16.69 -5.48
C PRO A 49 14.99 16.90 -6.24
N PHE A 50 15.06 17.37 -7.49
CA PHE A 50 13.88 17.52 -8.34
C PHE A 50 13.27 16.15 -8.68
N GLU A 51 14.11 15.20 -9.11
CA GLU A 51 13.68 13.83 -9.42
C GLU A 51 13.02 13.16 -8.22
N THR A 52 13.64 13.28 -7.05
CA THR A 52 13.16 12.67 -5.81
C THR A 52 11.81 13.26 -5.37
N ALA A 53 11.66 14.59 -5.42
CA ALA A 53 10.39 15.26 -5.12
C ALA A 53 9.29 14.86 -6.12
N TYR A 54 9.63 14.70 -7.40
CA TYR A 54 8.68 14.30 -8.44
C TYR A 54 8.20 12.86 -8.23
N LEU A 55 9.11 11.94 -7.92
CA LEU A 55 8.78 10.56 -7.60
C LEU A 55 7.88 10.44 -6.37
N LYS A 56 8.16 11.20 -5.30
CA LYS A 56 7.38 11.17 -4.05
C LYS A 56 5.96 11.72 -4.18
N THR A 57 5.76 12.70 -5.07
CA THR A 57 4.46 13.33 -5.32
C THR A 57 3.65 12.59 -6.38
N SER A 58 4.29 11.77 -7.22
CA SER A 58 3.66 10.98 -8.27
C SER A 58 2.66 9.93 -7.76
N ILE A 59 1.82 9.45 -8.68
CA ILE A 59 0.85 8.37 -8.43
C ILE A 59 1.50 7.02 -8.13
N LEU A 60 2.81 6.87 -8.36
CA LEU A 60 3.56 5.65 -8.11
C LEU A 60 3.42 5.20 -6.65
N ARG A 61 3.46 6.15 -5.72
CA ARG A 61 3.31 5.88 -4.29
C ARG A 61 1.97 5.19 -4.02
N VAL A 62 0.87 5.69 -4.56
CA VAL A 62 -0.46 5.06 -4.42
C VAL A 62 -0.45 3.61 -4.87
N SER A 63 0.15 3.35 -6.03
CA SER A 63 0.21 2.01 -6.61
C SER A 63 1.01 1.03 -5.75
N ILE A 64 2.14 1.48 -5.18
CA ILE A 64 2.97 0.68 -4.26
C ILE A 64 2.18 0.33 -2.99
N TYR A 65 1.55 1.31 -2.34
CA TYR A 65 0.82 1.06 -1.10
C TYR A 65 -0.42 0.18 -1.32
N ARG A 66 -1.11 0.31 -2.46
CA ARG A 66 -2.22 -0.59 -2.84
C ARG A 66 -1.73 -2.02 -3.05
N TRP A 67 -0.62 -2.21 -3.75
CA TRP A 67 -0.02 -3.53 -3.94
C TRP A 67 0.37 -4.16 -2.61
N LEU A 68 1.06 -3.42 -1.73
CA LEU A 68 1.44 -3.89 -0.40
C LEU A 68 0.22 -4.26 0.46
N ALA A 69 -0.83 -3.43 0.46
CA ALA A 69 -2.07 -3.71 1.17
C ALA A 69 -2.72 -5.01 0.66
N SER A 70 -2.77 -5.22 -0.66
CA SER A 70 -3.34 -6.43 -1.26
C SER A 70 -2.54 -7.68 -0.93
N VAL A 71 -1.20 -7.62 -1.00
CA VAL A 71 -0.33 -8.74 -0.60
C VAL A 71 -0.54 -9.10 0.87
N THR A 72 -0.51 -8.10 1.74
CA THR A 72 -0.71 -8.29 3.18
C THR A 72 -2.09 -8.84 3.48
N ALA A 73 -3.14 -8.38 2.78
CA ALA A 73 -4.49 -8.91 2.94
C ALA A 73 -4.58 -10.40 2.57
N VAL A 74 -3.95 -10.82 1.47
CA VAL A 74 -3.95 -12.24 1.04
C VAL A 74 -3.25 -13.14 2.04
N ILE A 75 -2.19 -12.66 2.69
CA ILE A 75 -1.46 -13.41 3.72
C ILE A 75 -2.20 -13.39 5.07
N ALA A 76 -2.76 -12.24 5.45
CA ALA A 76 -3.41 -12.05 6.74
C ALA A 76 -4.77 -12.76 6.81
N LEU A 77 -5.52 -12.85 5.70
CA LEU A 77 -6.88 -13.40 5.70
C LEU A 77 -6.93 -14.87 6.19
N PRO A 78 -6.07 -15.80 5.72
CA PRO A 78 -6.00 -17.16 6.27
C PRO A 78 -5.71 -17.18 7.79
N ILE A 79 -4.86 -16.27 8.27
CA ILE A 79 -4.50 -16.17 9.69
C ILE A 79 -5.71 -15.68 10.49
N VAL A 80 -6.44 -14.68 10.00
CA VAL A 80 -7.66 -14.16 10.62
C VAL A 80 -8.73 -15.25 10.68
N VAL A 81 -8.95 -15.97 9.59
CA VAL A 81 -9.91 -17.10 9.54
C VAL A 81 -9.52 -18.17 10.57
N TRP A 82 -8.26 -18.55 10.61
CA TRP A 82 -7.76 -19.54 11.56
C TRP A 82 -7.95 -19.10 13.02
N LEU A 83 -7.63 -17.84 13.34
CA LEU A 83 -7.83 -17.27 14.67
C LEU A 83 -9.30 -17.25 15.06
N LEU A 84 -10.18 -16.78 14.17
CA LEU A 84 -11.62 -16.69 14.44
C LEU A 84 -12.24 -18.07 14.65
N ASN A 85 -11.91 -19.06 13.82
CA ASN A 85 -12.37 -20.44 14.01
C ASN A 85 -11.85 -21.00 15.34
N THR A 86 -10.58 -20.79 15.66
CA THR A 86 -10.00 -21.27 16.94
C THR A 86 -10.71 -20.66 18.14
N LEU A 87 -11.01 -19.35 18.10
CA LEU A 87 -11.78 -18.68 19.14
C LEU A 87 -13.22 -19.20 19.21
N TRP A 88 -13.83 -19.47 18.06
CA TRP A 88 -15.19 -19.98 17.96
C TRP A 88 -15.33 -21.36 18.59
N VAL A 89 -14.43 -22.29 18.26
CA VAL A 89 -14.38 -23.64 18.85
C VAL A 89 -14.26 -23.57 20.37
N ARG A 90 -13.43 -22.65 20.89
CA ARG A 90 -13.32 -22.44 22.34
C ARG A 90 -14.63 -21.93 22.95
N LEU A 91 -15.30 -20.99 22.29
CA LEU A 91 -16.62 -20.51 22.73
C LEU A 91 -17.65 -21.64 22.74
N TYR A 92 -17.68 -22.50 21.72
CA TYR A 92 -18.56 -23.67 21.65
C TYR A 92 -18.40 -24.60 22.85
N TYR A 93 -17.16 -24.93 23.24
CA TYR A 93 -16.93 -25.78 24.41
C TYR A 93 -17.20 -25.06 25.74
N LEU A 94 -17.03 -23.73 25.81
CA LEU A 94 -17.37 -22.93 26.99
C LEU A 94 -18.88 -22.84 27.23
N THR A 95 -19.69 -22.85 26.17
CA THR A 95 -21.16 -22.79 26.25
C THR A 95 -21.79 -24.18 26.41
N SER A 96 -21.03 -25.17 26.90
CA SER A 96 -21.49 -26.56 27.07
C SER A 96 -21.96 -27.20 25.77
N ALA A 97 -21.31 -26.87 24.64
CA ALA A 97 -21.56 -27.46 23.34
C ALA A 97 -22.99 -27.22 22.80
N ASP A 98 -23.58 -26.06 23.09
CA ASP A 98 -24.86 -25.64 22.54
C ASP A 98 -24.81 -25.62 21.00
N GLY A 99 -25.79 -26.26 20.36
CA GLY A 99 -25.92 -26.38 18.91
C GLY A 99 -26.01 -25.04 18.17
N VAL A 100 -26.38 -23.96 18.87
CA VAL A 100 -26.34 -22.59 18.34
C VAL A 100 -24.92 -22.16 17.98
N PHE A 101 -23.91 -22.63 18.72
CA PHE A 101 -22.50 -22.30 18.52
C PHE A 101 -21.74 -23.35 17.70
N ALA A 102 -22.42 -24.38 17.19
CA ALA A 102 -21.78 -25.37 16.35
C ALA A 102 -21.16 -24.74 15.09
N GLU A 103 -20.06 -25.32 14.60
CA GLU A 103 -19.46 -24.92 13.34
C GLU A 103 -20.43 -25.14 12.17
N GLY A 104 -20.34 -24.26 11.16
CA GLY A 104 -21.22 -24.30 9.99
C GLY A 104 -22.62 -23.73 10.21
N THR A 105 -22.95 -23.29 11.43
CA THR A 105 -24.19 -22.54 11.68
C THR A 105 -24.18 -21.17 11.00
N LEU A 106 -25.38 -20.59 10.82
CA LEU A 106 -25.53 -19.24 10.27
C LEU A 106 -24.80 -18.20 11.13
N ILE A 107 -24.87 -18.34 12.45
CA ILE A 107 -24.23 -17.45 13.42
C ILE A 107 -22.70 -17.51 13.27
N HIS A 108 -22.13 -18.71 13.25
CA HIS A 108 -20.69 -18.90 13.02
C HIS A 108 -20.24 -18.24 11.70
N SER A 109 -20.95 -18.53 10.62
CA SER A 109 -20.61 -18.03 9.28
C SER A 109 -20.74 -16.51 9.18
N PHE A 110 -21.76 -15.92 9.83
CA PHE A 110 -21.96 -14.48 9.89
C PHE A 110 -20.81 -13.77 10.62
N TYR A 111 -20.46 -14.23 11.83
CA TYR A 111 -19.38 -13.61 12.61
C TYR A 111 -18.01 -13.84 11.97
N LEU A 112 -17.78 -14.99 11.34
CA LEU A 112 -16.57 -15.24 10.56
C LEU A 112 -16.45 -14.25 9.39
N ALA A 113 -17.54 -14.02 8.64
CA ALA A 113 -17.56 -13.05 7.55
C ALA A 113 -17.31 -11.61 8.05
N VAL A 114 -17.98 -11.20 9.13
CA VAL A 114 -17.79 -9.88 9.75
C VAL A 114 -16.35 -9.70 10.24
N GLY A 115 -15.78 -10.70 10.89
CA GLY A 115 -14.39 -10.67 11.36
C GLY A 115 -13.38 -10.57 10.21
N CYS A 116 -13.61 -11.31 9.13
CA CYS A 116 -12.80 -11.20 7.90
C CYS A 116 -12.88 -9.79 7.29
N MET A 117 -14.08 -9.22 7.19
CA MET A 117 -14.26 -7.84 6.68
C MET A 117 -13.53 -6.82 7.56
N LEU A 118 -13.66 -6.93 8.89
CA LEU A 118 -12.92 -6.07 9.82
C LEU A 118 -11.41 -6.21 9.64
N GLY A 119 -10.90 -7.43 9.50
CA GLY A 119 -9.48 -7.68 9.24
C GLY A 119 -8.99 -6.99 7.96
N LEU A 120 -9.75 -7.11 6.87
CA LEU A 120 -9.42 -6.45 5.59
C LEU A 120 -9.47 -4.91 5.70
N VAL A 121 -10.46 -4.37 6.41
CA VAL A 121 -10.58 -2.93 6.66
C VAL A 121 -9.40 -2.41 7.49
N LEU A 122 -8.97 -3.15 8.50
CA LEU A 122 -7.79 -2.80 9.31
C LEU A 122 -6.52 -2.76 8.46
N VAL A 123 -6.29 -3.76 7.62
CA VAL A 123 -5.15 -3.76 6.69
C VAL A 123 -5.23 -2.53 5.79
N ALA A 124 -6.36 -2.29 5.13
CA ALA A 124 -6.54 -1.13 4.27
C ALA A 124 -6.30 0.20 5.01
N GLY A 125 -6.82 0.34 6.23
CA GLY A 125 -6.65 1.52 7.08
C GLY A 125 -5.20 1.76 7.47
N VAL A 126 -4.44 0.72 7.82
CA VAL A 126 -3.00 0.81 8.14
C VAL A 126 -2.22 1.34 6.94
N TYR A 127 -2.44 0.78 5.76
CA TYR A 127 -1.74 1.22 4.55
C TYR A 127 -2.20 2.59 4.06
N ALA A 128 -3.48 2.95 4.22
CA ALA A 128 -3.97 4.31 3.96
C ALA A 128 -3.29 5.32 4.87
N ARG A 129 -3.20 5.03 6.18
CA ARG A 129 -2.47 5.87 7.14
C ARG A 129 -0.99 5.99 6.75
N ALA A 130 -0.33 4.88 6.40
CA ALA A 130 1.08 4.88 6.01
C ALA A 130 1.33 5.66 4.70
N TYR A 131 0.38 5.61 3.78
CA TYR A 131 0.40 6.39 2.55
C TYR A 131 0.29 7.90 2.80
N HIS A 132 -0.62 8.31 3.69
CA HIS A 132 -0.82 9.73 4.03
C HIS A 132 0.24 10.28 5.00
N LYS A 133 0.86 9.42 5.81
CA LYS A 133 1.91 9.83 6.75
C LYS A 133 3.09 10.43 5.98
N GLY A 134 3.39 11.70 6.26
CA GLY A 134 4.51 12.42 5.63
C GLY A 134 4.35 12.67 4.13
N ARG A 135 3.12 12.61 3.58
CA ARG A 135 2.89 13.03 2.19
C ARG A 135 2.64 14.54 2.16
N LYS A 136 3.50 15.28 1.48
CA LYS A 136 3.22 16.66 1.11
C LYS A 136 2.41 16.70 -0.17
N THR A 137 1.35 17.50 -0.18
CA THR A 137 0.42 17.60 -1.32
C THR A 137 0.98 18.49 -2.44
N ASN A 138 1.95 19.35 -2.12
CA ASN A 138 2.52 20.32 -3.04
C ASN A 138 3.98 19.95 -3.38
N PHE A 139 4.27 19.85 -4.67
CA PHE A 139 5.60 19.59 -5.22
C PHE A 139 6.63 20.61 -4.73
N GLU A 140 6.28 21.89 -4.69
CA GLU A 140 7.19 22.97 -4.28
C GLU A 140 7.71 22.77 -2.85
N VAL A 141 6.84 22.31 -1.95
CA VAL A 141 7.18 22.10 -0.54
C VAL A 141 8.03 20.83 -0.36
N GLU A 142 7.80 19.81 -1.18
CA GLU A 142 8.64 18.59 -1.17
C GLU A 142 10.01 18.87 -1.79
N TRP A 143 10.06 19.67 -2.85
CA TRP A 143 11.30 20.06 -3.51
C TRP A 143 12.17 20.95 -2.62
N ALA A 144 11.58 21.90 -1.90
CA ALA A 144 12.29 22.74 -0.92
C ALA A 144 12.92 21.90 0.20
N ASP A 145 12.19 20.94 0.76
CA ASP A 145 12.70 20.02 1.80
C ASP A 145 13.84 19.15 1.27
N GLU A 146 13.70 18.64 0.06
CA GLU A 146 14.70 17.76 -0.54
C GLU A 146 16.01 18.52 -0.80
N LYS A 147 15.93 19.80 -1.19
CA LYS A 147 17.08 20.70 -1.28
C LYS A 147 17.74 20.94 0.07
N GLN A 148 16.95 21.18 1.13
CA GLN A 148 17.49 21.34 2.48
C GLN A 148 18.16 20.07 3.00
N ARG A 149 17.59 18.90 2.70
CA ARG A 149 18.14 17.59 3.07
C ARG A 149 19.51 17.34 2.44
N LEU A 150 19.70 17.72 1.17
CA LEU A 150 20.98 17.60 0.49
C LEU A 150 21.99 18.66 0.94
N ALA A 151 21.55 19.80 1.48
CA ALA A 151 22.44 20.81 2.05
C ALA A 151 22.93 20.48 3.46
N THR A 152 22.28 19.53 4.16
CA THR A 152 22.62 19.11 5.53
C THR A 152 23.35 17.77 5.62
N ASN A 153 23.49 17.04 4.51
CA ASN A 153 24.30 15.82 4.41
C ASN A 153 25.58 16.08 3.60
#